data_AF-A0A6G3U9Y3-F1
#
_entry.id   AF-A0A6G3U9Y3-F1
#
_cell.length_a   1.000
_cell.length_b   1.000
_cell.length_c   1.000
_cell.angle_alpha   90.00
_cell.angle_beta   90.00
_cell.angle_gamma   90.00
#
_symmetry.space_group_name_H-M   'P 1'
#
loop_
_entity.id
_entity.type
_entity.pdbx_description
1 polymer ?
#
loop_
_entity_poly.entity_id
_entity_poly.type
_entity_poly.pdbx_seq_one_letter_code
_entity_poly.pdbx_strand_id
1 'polypeptide(L)'
;MNTSSDSGLTERLTGLAAALRSHGVRVGTGETVDAARAVEALGLAGREQLREGLAATLLHHTGQRPVFDAVFDLYFPRGVGAPGGGPADRDALRDRLAAALA
;
A
#
# COMPACT_ATOMS: atom_id res chain seq x y z
N MET A 1 14.20 -15.99 -2.22
CA MET A 1 13.91 -15.54 -0.84
C MET A 1 13.60 -14.05 -0.89
N ASN A 2 12.33 -13.68 -1.15
CA ASN A 2 11.89 -12.29 -1.43
C ASN A 2 10.94 -11.76 -0.32
N THR A 3 10.98 -12.40 0.86
CA THR A 3 9.98 -12.30 1.93
C THR A 3 9.90 -10.93 2.60
N SER A 4 10.96 -10.13 2.59
CA SER A 4 10.96 -8.80 3.23
C SER A 4 10.11 -7.77 2.46
N SER A 5 10.09 -7.85 1.12
CA SER A 5 9.24 -6.98 0.29
C SER A 5 7.77 -7.42 0.35
N ASP A 6 7.54 -8.73 0.40
CA ASP A 6 6.21 -9.33 0.48
C ASP A 6 5.52 -9.07 1.84
N SER A 7 6.29 -9.14 2.92
CA SER A 7 5.82 -8.75 4.26
C SER A 7 5.46 -7.26 4.32
N GLY A 8 6.29 -6.39 3.74
CA GLY A 8 6.03 -4.95 3.69
C GLY A 8 4.81 -4.57 2.84
N LEU A 9 4.49 -5.33 1.80
CA LEU A 9 3.26 -5.15 1.03
C LEU A 9 2.03 -5.60 1.83
N THR A 10 2.13 -6.75 2.48
CA THR A 10 1.07 -7.30 3.34
C THR A 10 0.71 -6.33 4.47
N GLU A 11 1.72 -5.74 5.13
CA GLU A 11 1.52 -4.70 6.15
C GLU A 11 0.84 -3.45 5.59
N ARG A 12 1.18 -3.01 4.37
CA ARG A 12 0.51 -1.87 3.72
C ARG A 12 -0.95 -2.16 3.42
N LEU A 13 -1.27 -3.34 2.87
CA LEU A 13 -2.65 -3.70 2.53
C LEU A 13 -3.52 -3.87 3.77
N THR A 14 -3.01 -4.57 4.78
CA THR A 14 -3.72 -4.76 6.05
C THR A 14 -3.88 -3.43 6.80
N GLY A 15 -2.86 -2.58 6.79
CA GLY A 15 -2.92 -1.22 7.35
C GLY A 15 -3.92 -0.32 6.62
N LEU A 16 -3.92 -0.33 5.28
CA LEU A 16 -4.90 0.37 4.45
C LEU A 16 -6.32 -0.04 4.83
N ALA A 17 -6.59 -1.35 4.89
CA ALA A 17 -7.89 -1.89 5.26
C ALA A 17 -8.30 -1.50 6.69
N ALA A 18 -7.36 -1.47 7.65
CA ALA A 18 -7.62 -1.03 9.01
C ALA A 18 -7.98 0.47 9.07
N ALA A 19 -7.25 1.33 8.35
CA ALA A 19 -7.52 2.76 8.28
C ALA A 19 -8.87 3.07 7.62
N LEU A 20 -9.23 2.35 6.56
CA LEU A 20 -10.55 2.46 5.93
C LEU A 20 -11.68 2.12 6.91
N ARG A 21 -11.52 1.04 7.69
CA ARG A 21 -12.48 0.66 8.74
C ARG A 21 -12.62 1.73 9.81
N SER A 22 -11.53 2.34 10.27
CA SER A 22 -11.59 3.41 11.27
C SER A 22 -12.30 4.67 10.75
N HIS A 23 -12.37 4.85 9.43
CA HIS A 23 -13.11 5.92 8.78
C HIS A 23 -14.51 5.50 8.27
N GLY A 24 -15.03 4.36 8.74
CA GLY A 24 -16.40 3.92 8.46
C GLY A 24 -16.61 3.20 7.13
N VAL A 25 -15.54 2.91 6.38
CA VAL A 25 -15.59 2.07 5.18
C VAL A 25 -15.55 0.61 5.62
N ARG A 26 -16.62 -0.14 5.34
CA ARG A 26 -16.71 -1.57 5.69
C ARG A 26 -15.83 -2.38 4.73
N VAL A 27 -14.69 -2.83 5.23
CA VAL A 27 -13.79 -3.74 4.50
C VAL A 27 -13.79 -5.08 5.21
N GLY A 28 -14.29 -6.15 4.57
CA GLY A 28 -14.21 -7.50 5.10
C GLY A 28 -12.90 -8.21 4.74
N THR A 29 -12.81 -9.50 5.10
CA THR A 29 -11.68 -10.36 4.75
C THR A 29 -11.67 -10.67 3.25
N GLY A 30 -12.85 -10.89 2.64
CA GLY A 30 -12.99 -11.11 1.21
C GLY A 30 -12.43 -9.96 0.37
N GLU A 31 -12.84 -8.73 0.69
CA GLU A 31 -12.35 -7.53 0.00
C GLU A 31 -10.84 -7.33 0.18
N THR A 32 -10.30 -7.70 1.34
CA THR A 32 -8.84 -7.63 1.57
C THR A 32 -8.09 -8.66 0.71
N VAL A 33 -8.64 -9.86 0.52
CA VAL A 33 -8.07 -10.88 -0.38
C VAL A 33 -8.17 -10.44 -1.84
N ASP A 34 -9.31 -9.87 -2.24
CA ASP A 34 -9.49 -9.38 -3.62
C ASP A 34 -8.57 -8.18 -3.91
N ALA A 35 -8.35 -7.31 -2.93
CA ALA A 35 -7.36 -6.25 -3.00
C ALA A 35 -5.94 -6.81 -3.20
N ALA A 36 -5.55 -7.85 -2.45
CA ALA A 36 -4.26 -8.51 -2.62
C ALA A 36 -4.08 -9.08 -4.03
N ARG A 37 -5.10 -9.77 -4.56
CA ARG A 37 -5.11 -10.28 -5.94
C ARG A 37 -5.00 -9.16 -6.98
N ALA A 38 -5.67 -8.03 -6.75
CA ALA A 38 -5.55 -6.87 -7.62
C ALA A 38 -4.12 -6.32 -7.64
N VAL A 39 -3.43 -6.29 -6.48
CA VAL A 39 -2.02 -5.88 -6.44
C VAL A 39 -1.13 -6.86 -7.20
N GLU A 40 -1.34 -8.16 -7.06
CA GLU A 40 -0.58 -9.18 -7.80
C GLU A 40 -0.76 -9.04 -9.32
N ALA A 41 -2.00 -8.79 -9.77
CA ALA A 41 -2.33 -8.66 -11.19
C ALA A 41 -1.83 -7.35 -11.82
N LEU A 42 -1.91 -6.23 -11.09
CA LEU A 42 -1.59 -4.89 -11.60
C LEU A 42 -0.12 -4.50 -11.37
N GLY A 43 0.52 -5.11 -10.38
CA GLY A 43 1.84 -4.71 -9.90
C GLY A 43 1.86 -3.32 -9.24
N LEU A 44 3.05 -2.91 -8.79
CA LEU A 44 3.26 -1.64 -8.07
C LEU A 44 3.78 -0.51 -8.96
N ALA A 45 4.14 -0.78 -10.22
CA ALA A 45 4.73 0.20 -11.13
C ALA A 45 3.70 1.24 -11.61
N GLY A 46 2.46 0.80 -11.84
CA GLY A 46 1.36 1.66 -12.29
C GLY A 46 0.54 2.18 -11.11
N ARG A 47 1.00 3.24 -10.44
CA ARG A 47 0.32 3.77 -9.24
C ARG A 47 -1.16 4.07 -9.45
N GLU A 48 -1.52 4.70 -10.57
CA GLU A 48 -2.93 5.01 -10.85
C GLU A 48 -3.75 3.75 -11.12
N GLN A 49 -3.19 2.76 -11.81
CA GLN A 49 -3.85 1.47 -12.03
C GLN A 49 -4.07 0.74 -10.70
N LEU A 50 -3.06 0.73 -9.83
CA LEU A 50 -3.15 0.19 -8.47
C LEU A 50 -4.24 0.89 -7.66
N ARG A 51 -4.30 2.22 -7.74
CA ARG A 51 -5.33 3.02 -7.04
C ARG A 51 -6.73 2.65 -7.49
N GLU A 52 -6.97 2.56 -8.80
CA GLU A 52 -8.29 2.17 -9.32
C GLU A 52 -8.63 0.71 -9.00
N GLY A 53 -7.66 -0.22 -9.07
CA GLY A 53 -7.89 -1.63 -8.73
C GLY A 53 -8.21 -1.85 -7.26
N LEU A 54 -7.52 -1.16 -6.36
CA LEU A 54 -7.85 -1.18 -4.93
C LEU A 54 -9.19 -0.50 -4.65
N ALA A 55 -9.51 0.60 -5.32
CA ALA A 55 -10.83 1.24 -5.18
C ALA A 55 -11.95 0.28 -5.62
N ALA A 56 -11.76 -0.44 -6.73
CA ALA A 56 -12.74 -1.37 -7.28
C ALA A 56 -12.99 -2.59 -6.38
N THR A 57 -12.01 -2.99 -5.58
CA THR A 57 -12.12 -4.16 -4.67
C THR A 57 -12.60 -3.78 -3.27
N LEU A 58 -12.36 -2.54 -2.82
CA LEU A 58 -12.61 -2.11 -1.44
C LEU A 58 -13.85 -1.22 -1.28
N LEU A 59 -14.31 -0.54 -2.34
CA LEU A 59 -15.40 0.43 -2.24
C LEU A 59 -16.74 -0.17 -2.64
N HIS A 60 -17.75 0.09 -1.81
CA HIS A 60 -19.13 -0.34 -2.04
C HIS A 60 -19.98 0.76 -2.70
N HIS A 61 -19.58 2.02 -2.56
CA HIS A 61 -20.26 3.15 -3.21
C HIS A 61 -19.32 4.35 -3.43
N THR A 62 -19.70 5.24 -4.36
CA THR A 62 -18.86 6.38 -4.80
C THR A 62 -18.52 7.37 -3.71
N GLY A 63 -19.41 7.57 -2.73
CA GLY A 63 -19.17 8.46 -1.58
C GLY A 63 -17.96 8.09 -0.70
N GLN A 64 -17.44 6.86 -0.79
CA GLN A 64 -16.24 6.42 -0.04
C GLN A 64 -14.94 6.82 -0.73
N ARG A 65 -15.00 7.28 -1.99
CA ARG A 65 -13.83 7.57 -2.81
C ARG A 65 -12.89 8.62 -2.20
N PRO A 66 -13.36 9.76 -1.66
CA PRO A 66 -12.46 10.77 -1.08
C PRO A 66 -11.66 10.24 0.11
N VAL A 67 -12.29 9.45 0.99
CA VAL A 67 -11.62 8.82 2.13
C VAL A 67 -10.60 7.80 1.64
N PHE A 68 -10.97 6.98 0.66
CA PHE A 68 -10.06 6.02 0.07
C PHE A 68 -8.84 6.68 -0.58
N ASP A 69 -9.01 7.72 -1.39
CA ASP A 69 -7.89 8.38 -2.06
C ASP A 69 -6.88 8.96 -1.04
N ALA A 70 -7.39 9.57 0.05
CA ALA A 70 -6.55 10.10 1.12
C ALA A 70 -5.78 8.99 1.87
N VAL A 71 -6.44 7.88 2.19
CA VAL A 71 -5.80 6.74 2.87
C VAL A 71 -4.83 6.02 1.92
N PHE A 72 -5.17 5.86 0.65
CA PHE A 72 -4.30 5.26 -0.36
C PHE A 72 -2.98 6.03 -0.49
N ASP A 73 -3.03 7.36 -0.53
CA ASP A 73 -1.84 8.21 -0.64
C ASP A 73 -0.86 7.99 0.54
N LEU A 74 -1.36 7.67 1.73
CA LEU A 74 -0.54 7.38 2.91
C LEU A 74 0.17 6.02 2.82
N TYR A 75 -0.52 4.98 2.36
CA TYR A 75 0.03 3.62 2.31
C TYR A 75 0.82 3.33 1.02
N PHE A 76 0.48 4.02 -0.06
CA PHE A 76 1.08 3.93 -1.39
C PHE A 76 1.57 5.30 -1.90
N PRO A 77 2.58 5.91 -1.22
CA PRO A 77 3.15 7.17 -1.66
C PRO A 77 3.83 7.05 -3.02
N ARG A 78 4.02 8.20 -3.69
CA ARG A 78 4.73 8.30 -4.98
C ARG A 78 6.19 7.83 -4.79
N GLY A 79 6.47 6.57 -5.09
CA GLY A 79 7.76 5.92 -4.82
C GLY A 79 7.65 4.44 -4.42
N VAL A 80 6.46 3.98 -4.02
CA VAL A 80 6.20 2.53 -3.87
C VAL A 80 6.34 1.86 -5.24
N GLY A 81 7.09 0.76 -5.31
CA GLY A 81 7.36 0.02 -6.55
C GLY A 81 8.53 0.55 -7.37
N ALA A 82 9.15 1.68 -6.99
CA ALA A 82 10.39 2.12 -7.59
C ALA A 82 11.53 1.13 -7.25
N PRO A 83 12.46 0.84 -8.19
CA PRO A 83 13.64 0.04 -7.88
C PRO A 83 14.44 0.75 -6.78
N GLY A 84 14.41 0.19 -5.57
CA GLY A 84 15.00 0.80 -4.38
C GLY A 84 14.04 0.89 -3.20
N GLY A 85 12.83 1.43 -3.32
CA GLY A 85 12.03 1.96 -2.19
C GLY A 85 11.42 0.99 -1.15
N GLY A 86 11.99 -0.20 -0.94
CA GLY A 86 11.57 -1.16 0.09
C GLY A 86 11.93 -0.73 1.52
N PRO A 87 11.33 -1.35 2.56
CA PRO A 87 11.73 -1.12 3.96
C PRO A 87 13.23 -1.35 4.19
N ALA A 88 13.83 -2.36 3.54
CA ALA A 88 15.27 -2.61 3.58
C ALA A 88 16.13 -1.44 3.04
N ASP A 89 15.61 -0.66 2.11
CA ASP A 89 16.30 0.52 1.56
C ASP A 89 16.17 1.74 2.47
N ARG A 90 15.05 1.87 3.20
CA ARG A 90 14.91 2.89 4.25
C ARG A 90 15.88 2.66 5.39
N ASP A 91 16.04 1.42 5.85
CA ASP A 91 16.99 1.09 6.90
C ASP A 91 18.44 1.26 6.41
N ALA A 92 18.76 0.81 5.20
CA ALA A 92 20.08 1.03 4.59
C ALA A 92 20.38 2.52 4.36
N LEU A 93 19.39 3.33 3.99
CA LEU A 93 19.52 4.78 3.86
C LEU A 93 19.75 5.44 5.22
N ARG A 94 19.02 5.01 6.26
CA ARG A 94 19.22 5.46 7.64
C ARG A 94 20.66 5.18 8.10
N ASP A 95 21.16 3.97 7.86
CA ASP A 95 22.52 3.57 8.26
C ASP A 95 23.58 4.39 7.52
N ARG A 96 23.41 4.61 6.21
CA ARG A 96 24.29 5.49 5.42
C ARG A 96 24.28 6.93 5.90
N LEU A 97 23.12 7.48 6.24
CA LEU A 97 23.00 8.83 6.79
C LEU A 97 23.68 8.94 8.16
N ALA A 98 23.51 7.94 9.03
CA ALA A 98 24.17 7.90 10.33
C ALA A 98 25.70 7.86 10.19
N ALA A 99 26.21 7.06 9.25
CA ALA A 99 27.65 6.97 8.98
C ALA A 99 28.25 8.26 8.36
N ALA A 100 27.47 9.01 7.59
CA ALA A 100 27.92 10.25 6.96
C ALA A 100 27.93 11.48 7.89
N LEU A 101 27.28 11.38 9.05
CA LEU A 101 27.16 12.45 10.05
C LEU A 101 28.06 12.23 11.29
N ALA A 102 28.84 11.15 11.32
CA ALA A 102 29.81 10.81 12.37
C ALA A 102 31.22 11.26 11.98
#